data_AF-A0A1I5MM33-F1
#
_entry.id   AF-A0A1I5MM33-F1
#
_cell.length_a   1.000
_cell.length_b   1.000
_cell.length_c   1.000
_cell.angle_alpha   90.00
_cell.angle_beta   90.00
_cell.angle_gamma   90.00
#
_symmetry.space_group_name_H-M   'P 1'
#
loop_
_entity.id
_entity.type
_entity.pdbx_description
1 polymer ?
#
loop_
_entity_poly.entity_id
_entity_poly.type
_entity_poly.pdbx_seq_one_letter_code
_entity_poly.pdbx_strand_id
1 'polypeptide(L)'
;MADDATPQDTAFRLGWEEWVSLPDLGLPALKAKVDTGARTSALHAYEIEPFGPAARPRVRFMVHPVPGRSDLAIPCSAEVLDRREVTSSNGETELRYVIQSEISVGGRTWPIELTLTDRGTMAYRMLLGRQALSEDIVVSPGDSFCQPSLTYDVYHSTRVREVAPDRTLRIAVLSREGHSYSTRRLVAEGEKRGHVVEVIDTTRCYMTINSLAPEVHYDGKRLPRYDAVIPRIGASITPYGTAVIRQFETIGTYCVNGSEGIAASRDKLQAHQVLARHRIGMPTTAFAASPKDTGNLIQLVGAAPLIVKLLESTQGKGVVLAETKKAAESVISAFRGLKANFLVQQFVKEAAGEDIRCLVMNGRVVASIRRVAQPGEFRSNLHQGGVAEAVRLTKAERETALRAAKAFRLGLAGVDLLRSSDGPKVLEVNSSPGLEGIEKATGKNVAGSLYEAIEKHVRPEPVRRRAARRTAG
;
A
#
# COMPACT_ATOMS: atom_id res chain seq x y z
N MET A 1 -30.29 -67.37 1.45
CA MET A 1 -30.80 -66.04 1.80
C MET A 1 -29.58 -65.16 1.99
N ALA A 2 -29.17 -64.50 0.90
CA ALA A 2 -28.10 -63.52 0.92
C ALA A 2 -28.74 -62.18 1.22
N ASP A 3 -28.31 -61.56 2.30
CA ASP A 3 -28.73 -60.24 2.75
C ASP A 3 -28.00 -59.21 1.88
N ASP A 4 -28.75 -58.61 0.97
CA ASP A 4 -28.26 -57.61 0.02
C ASP A 4 -28.13 -56.27 0.76
N ALA A 5 -26.99 -56.07 1.43
CA ALA A 5 -26.66 -54.81 2.07
C ALA A 5 -26.45 -53.74 0.99
N THR A 6 -27.52 -53.03 0.67
CA THR A 6 -27.51 -51.81 -0.15
C THR A 6 -26.53 -50.81 0.49
N PRO A 7 -25.63 -50.17 -0.28
CA PRO A 7 -24.83 -49.09 0.28
C PRO A 7 -25.80 -47.99 0.70
N GLN A 8 -25.83 -47.65 1.99
CA GLN A 8 -26.50 -46.45 2.47
C GLN A 8 -25.85 -45.26 1.77
N ASP A 9 -26.56 -44.71 0.80
CA ASP A 9 -26.26 -43.44 0.18
C ASP A 9 -26.36 -42.39 1.29
N THR A 10 -25.23 -42.04 1.90
CA THR A 10 -25.18 -41.11 3.04
C THR A 10 -25.43 -39.71 2.51
N ALA A 11 -26.69 -39.38 2.27
CA ALA A 11 -27.13 -38.05 1.84
C ALA A 11 -26.53 -36.99 2.78
N PHE A 12 -26.00 -35.92 2.20
CA PHE A 12 -25.35 -34.86 2.95
C PHE A 12 -26.41 -34.02 3.67
N ARG A 13 -26.55 -34.23 4.98
CA ARG A 13 -27.63 -33.64 5.78
C ARG A 13 -27.29 -32.24 6.27
N LEU A 14 -28.17 -31.28 6.04
CA LEU A 14 -28.11 -29.93 6.61
C LEU A 14 -29.30 -29.70 7.55
N GLY A 15 -29.10 -29.00 8.65
CA GLY A 15 -30.15 -28.49 9.52
C GLY A 15 -30.79 -27.20 8.95
N TRP A 16 -31.74 -26.62 9.68
CA TRP A 16 -32.32 -25.32 9.33
C TRP A 16 -31.35 -24.15 9.60
N GLU A 17 -30.36 -24.36 10.47
CA GLU A 17 -29.22 -23.47 10.73
C GLU A 17 -27.92 -24.27 10.59
N GLU A 18 -26.92 -23.72 9.90
CA GLU A 18 -25.62 -24.35 9.69
C GLU A 18 -24.43 -23.40 9.85
N TRP A 19 -23.30 -23.99 10.23
CA TRP A 19 -22.02 -23.31 10.17
C TRP A 19 -21.41 -23.48 8.78
N VAL A 20 -21.03 -22.35 8.17
CA VAL A 20 -20.47 -22.31 6.83
C VAL A 20 -19.22 -21.43 6.82
N SER A 21 -18.38 -21.61 5.81
CA SER A 21 -17.32 -20.64 5.48
C SER A 21 -17.41 -20.25 4.00
N LEU A 22 -16.97 -19.03 3.70
CA LEU A 22 -16.80 -18.51 2.33
C LEU A 22 -15.32 -18.13 2.15
N PRO A 23 -14.47 -19.08 1.74
CA PRO A 23 -13.02 -18.87 1.65
C PRO A 23 -12.63 -17.70 0.74
N ASP A 24 -13.27 -17.56 -0.43
CA ASP A 24 -12.99 -16.48 -1.39
C ASP A 24 -13.30 -15.08 -0.86
N LEU A 25 -14.10 -14.99 0.19
CA LEU A 25 -14.48 -13.73 0.84
C LEU A 25 -13.78 -13.53 2.19
N GLY A 26 -12.90 -14.45 2.61
CA GLY A 26 -12.22 -14.36 3.90
C GLY A 26 -13.19 -14.46 5.08
N LEU A 27 -14.25 -15.24 4.92
CA LEU A 27 -15.26 -15.49 5.95
C LEU A 27 -15.12 -16.93 6.46
N PRO A 28 -14.15 -17.22 7.35
CA PRO A 28 -13.85 -18.57 7.83
C PRO A 28 -14.94 -19.17 8.73
N ALA A 29 -15.87 -18.37 9.27
CA ALA A 29 -16.96 -18.88 10.10
C ALA A 29 -18.19 -17.96 10.04
N LEU A 30 -19.29 -18.46 9.50
CA LEU A 30 -20.55 -17.74 9.38
C LEU A 30 -21.69 -18.68 9.73
N LYS A 31 -22.71 -18.18 10.42
CA LYS A 31 -23.96 -18.92 10.61
C LYS A 31 -24.91 -18.56 9.47
N ALA A 32 -25.35 -19.57 8.74
CA ALA A 32 -26.32 -19.44 7.67
C ALA A 32 -27.64 -20.11 8.06
N LYS A 33 -28.75 -19.45 7.73
CA LYS A 33 -30.07 -20.10 7.78
C LYS A 33 -30.29 -20.80 6.43
N VAL A 34 -30.61 -22.09 6.48
CA VAL A 34 -31.01 -22.84 5.28
C VAL A 34 -32.46 -22.50 4.97
N ASP A 35 -32.70 -21.92 3.81
CA ASP A 35 -33.99 -21.36 3.41
C ASP A 35 -34.36 -21.85 2.00
N THR A 36 -35.06 -22.98 1.94
CA THR A 36 -35.52 -23.57 0.67
C THR A 36 -36.56 -22.69 -0.04
N GLY A 37 -37.23 -21.77 0.69
CA GLY A 37 -38.14 -20.77 0.12
C GLY A 37 -37.41 -19.71 -0.70
N ALA A 38 -36.18 -19.36 -0.32
CA ALA A 38 -35.33 -18.46 -1.08
C ALA A 38 -34.74 -19.17 -2.32
N ARG A 39 -34.86 -18.55 -3.50
CA ARG A 39 -34.29 -19.09 -4.75
C ARG A 39 -32.77 -19.07 -4.71
N THR A 40 -32.21 -17.88 -4.51
CA THR A 40 -30.78 -17.60 -4.51
C THR A 40 -30.34 -17.29 -3.08
N SER A 41 -29.12 -17.70 -2.74
CA SER A 41 -28.52 -17.37 -1.44
C SER A 41 -28.30 -15.86 -1.29
N ALA A 42 -28.28 -15.38 -0.06
CA ALA A 42 -28.10 -13.96 0.25
C ALA A 42 -27.05 -13.78 1.34
N LEU A 43 -26.14 -12.83 1.17
CA LEU A 43 -25.09 -12.48 2.12
C LEU A 43 -25.29 -11.05 2.61
N HIS A 44 -25.13 -10.85 3.92
CA HIS A 44 -25.04 -9.53 4.51
C HIS A 44 -23.83 -8.79 3.93
N ALA A 45 -24.10 -7.64 3.32
CA ALA A 45 -23.09 -6.73 2.81
C ALA A 45 -23.55 -5.30 3.03
N TYR A 46 -22.61 -4.42 3.36
CA TYR A 46 -22.82 -2.97 3.45
C TYR A 46 -21.66 -2.23 2.78
N GLU A 47 -21.81 -0.91 2.54
CA GLU A 47 -20.86 -0.14 1.73
C GLU A 47 -20.59 -0.81 0.35
N ILE A 48 -21.65 -1.31 -0.29
CA ILE A 48 -21.56 -2.00 -1.57
C ILE A 48 -21.27 -0.98 -2.67
N GLU A 49 -20.10 -1.07 -3.28
CA GLU A 49 -19.65 -0.13 -4.31
C GLU A 49 -19.07 -0.86 -5.52
N PRO A 50 -19.62 -0.65 -6.74
CA PRO A 50 -19.04 -1.18 -7.96
C PRO A 50 -17.76 -0.42 -8.33
N PHE A 51 -16.79 -1.13 -8.90
CA PHE A 51 -15.55 -0.52 -9.41
C PHE A 51 -14.95 -1.38 -10.54
N GLY A 52 -13.89 -0.87 -11.17
CA GLY A 52 -13.25 -1.53 -12.30
C GLY A 52 -13.85 -1.18 -13.66
N PRO A 53 -13.24 -1.68 -14.74
CA PRO A 53 -13.67 -1.40 -16.10
C PRO A 53 -15.01 -2.09 -16.42
N ALA A 54 -15.80 -1.51 -17.32
CA ALA A 54 -17.09 -2.07 -17.73
C ALA A 54 -17.00 -3.51 -18.30
N ALA A 55 -15.86 -3.87 -18.88
CA ALA A 55 -15.61 -5.22 -19.39
C ALA A 55 -15.35 -6.28 -18.30
N ARG A 56 -14.97 -5.86 -17.08
CA ARG A 56 -14.72 -6.73 -15.93
C ARG A 56 -15.19 -6.03 -14.66
N PRO A 57 -16.51 -5.85 -14.48
CA PRO A 57 -17.06 -5.14 -13.34
C PRO A 57 -16.75 -5.91 -12.06
N ARG A 58 -16.30 -5.18 -11.04
CA ARG A 58 -16.05 -5.67 -9.69
C ARG A 58 -17.01 -4.99 -8.73
N VAL A 59 -17.23 -5.60 -7.59
CA VAL A 59 -17.92 -4.98 -6.46
C VAL A 59 -17.07 -5.17 -5.20
N ARG A 60 -16.94 -4.10 -4.41
CA ARG A 60 -16.39 -4.18 -3.06
C ARG A 60 -17.50 -3.93 -2.05
N PHE A 61 -17.34 -4.54 -0.89
CA PHE A 61 -18.32 -4.43 0.19
C PHE A 61 -17.66 -4.86 1.50
N MET A 62 -18.31 -4.52 2.60
CA MET A 62 -17.92 -4.93 3.93
C MET A 62 -18.92 -5.92 4.49
N VAL A 63 -18.46 -6.86 5.31
CA VAL A 63 -19.30 -7.86 5.99
C VAL A 63 -19.07 -7.79 7.48
N HIS A 64 -20.15 -7.71 8.26
CA HIS A 64 -20.13 -8.00 9.70
C HIS A 64 -20.50 -9.48 9.93
N PRO A 65 -19.52 -10.39 10.07
CA PRO A 65 -19.79 -11.84 10.12
C PRO A 65 -20.50 -12.27 11.41
N VAL A 66 -20.35 -11.51 12.48
CA VAL A 66 -20.92 -11.83 13.80
C VAL A 66 -22.13 -10.92 14.06
N PRO A 67 -23.34 -11.48 14.23
CA PRO A 67 -24.52 -10.70 14.62
C PRO A 67 -24.26 -9.84 15.87
N GLY A 68 -24.69 -8.57 15.82
CA GLY A 68 -24.51 -7.62 16.94
C GLY A 68 -23.08 -7.06 17.13
N ARG A 69 -22.12 -7.39 16.26
CA ARG A 69 -20.75 -6.84 16.27
C ARG A 69 -20.48 -6.01 15.02
N SER A 70 -20.60 -4.69 15.11
CA SER A 70 -20.24 -3.74 14.04
C SER A 70 -18.78 -3.28 14.10
N ASP A 71 -18.07 -3.56 15.20
CA ASP A 71 -16.64 -3.32 15.36
C ASP A 71 -15.77 -4.28 14.54
N LEU A 72 -16.34 -5.41 14.12
CA LEU A 72 -15.70 -6.41 13.28
C LEU A 72 -16.23 -6.32 11.85
N ALA A 73 -15.39 -5.84 10.93
CA ALA A 73 -15.71 -5.70 9.53
C ALA A 73 -14.67 -6.43 8.67
N ILE A 74 -15.15 -7.30 7.77
CA ILE A 74 -14.31 -8.01 6.80
C ILE A 74 -14.47 -7.33 5.44
N PRO A 75 -13.41 -6.71 4.89
CA PRO A 75 -13.44 -6.15 3.55
C PRO A 75 -13.39 -7.26 2.49
N CYS A 76 -14.36 -7.23 1.59
CA CYS A 76 -14.52 -8.21 0.52
C CYS A 76 -14.53 -7.52 -0.85
N SER A 77 -14.16 -8.27 -1.88
CA SER A 77 -14.40 -7.87 -3.27
C SER A 77 -14.61 -9.11 -4.14
N ALA A 78 -15.47 -9.00 -5.16
CA ALA A 78 -15.70 -10.08 -6.11
C ALA A 78 -15.99 -9.54 -7.51
N GLU A 79 -15.91 -10.42 -8.51
CA GLU A 79 -16.45 -10.13 -9.85
C GLU A 79 -17.98 -10.08 -9.78
N VAL A 80 -18.57 -9.14 -10.51
CA VAL A 80 -20.02 -9.06 -10.65
C VAL A 80 -20.43 -10.01 -11.77
N LEU A 81 -21.21 -11.04 -11.43
CA LEU A 81 -21.80 -11.93 -12.42
C LEU A 81 -23.04 -11.34 -13.06
N ASP A 82 -23.90 -10.73 -12.23
CA ASP A 82 -25.21 -10.25 -12.65
C ASP A 82 -25.76 -9.21 -11.67
N ARG A 83 -26.85 -8.52 -12.05
CA ARG A 83 -27.72 -7.77 -11.14
C ARG A 83 -29.13 -8.30 -11.24
N ARG A 84 -29.68 -8.75 -10.12
CA ARG A 84 -31.02 -9.37 -10.08
C ARG A 84 -31.95 -8.61 -9.17
N GLU A 85 -33.18 -8.45 -9.64
CA GLU A 85 -34.27 -7.96 -8.82
C GLU A 85 -34.72 -9.09 -7.88
N VAL A 86 -34.74 -8.81 -6.57
CA VAL A 86 -35.07 -9.78 -5.53
C VAL A 86 -36.14 -9.19 -4.63
N THR A 87 -37.27 -9.89 -4.52
CA THR A 87 -38.35 -9.54 -3.60
C THR A 87 -38.21 -10.33 -2.31
N SER A 88 -38.12 -9.64 -1.17
CA SER A 88 -38.11 -10.28 0.16
C SER A 88 -39.51 -10.69 0.60
N SER A 89 -39.58 -11.53 1.63
CA SER A 89 -40.84 -12.02 2.21
C SER A 89 -41.74 -10.92 2.79
N ASN A 90 -41.20 -9.71 3.00
CA ASN A 90 -41.95 -8.51 3.40
C ASN A 90 -42.54 -7.74 2.20
N GLY A 91 -42.36 -8.21 0.96
CA GLY A 91 -42.88 -7.58 -0.25
C GLY A 91 -42.02 -6.47 -0.84
N GLU A 92 -40.88 -6.14 -0.22
CA GLU A 92 -39.94 -5.15 -0.75
C GLU A 92 -39.07 -5.75 -1.84
N THR A 93 -38.88 -4.99 -2.92
CA THR A 93 -38.09 -5.41 -4.08
C THR A 93 -36.82 -4.57 -4.19
N GLU A 94 -35.68 -5.23 -4.35
CA GLU A 94 -34.35 -4.60 -4.41
C GLU A 94 -33.51 -5.17 -5.57
N LEU A 95 -32.78 -4.29 -6.28
CA LEU A 95 -31.84 -4.70 -7.34
C LEU A 95 -30.45 -4.99 -6.76
N ARG A 96 -30.13 -6.27 -6.59
CA ARG A 96 -28.92 -6.75 -5.88
C ARG A 96 -27.83 -7.19 -6.83
N TYR A 97 -26.57 -6.93 -6.46
CA TYR A 97 -25.41 -7.54 -7.13
C TYR A 97 -25.35 -9.03 -6.84
N VAL A 98 -25.05 -9.83 -7.86
CA VAL A 98 -24.81 -11.26 -7.77
C VAL A 98 -23.32 -11.52 -7.96
N ILE A 99 -22.74 -12.26 -7.03
CA ILE A 99 -21.36 -12.74 -7.07
C ILE A 99 -21.35 -14.27 -6.97
N GLN A 100 -20.25 -14.89 -7.37
CA GLN A 100 -20.01 -16.31 -7.08
C GLN A 100 -18.90 -16.44 -6.05
N SER A 101 -19.06 -17.41 -5.15
CA SER A 101 -18.06 -17.80 -4.17
C SER A 101 -18.19 -19.28 -3.86
N GLU A 102 -17.09 -19.94 -3.52
CA GLU A 102 -17.12 -21.25 -2.90
C GLU A 102 -17.70 -21.16 -1.47
N ILE A 103 -18.67 -22.02 -1.17
CA ILE A 103 -19.10 -22.30 0.18
C ILE A 103 -18.46 -23.60 0.65
N SER A 104 -18.02 -23.64 1.91
CA SER A 104 -17.57 -24.87 2.56
C SER A 104 -18.39 -25.17 3.81
N VAL A 105 -18.94 -26.38 3.88
CA VAL A 105 -19.78 -26.90 4.96
C VAL A 105 -19.38 -28.34 5.23
N GLY A 106 -19.04 -28.69 6.48
CA GLY A 106 -18.73 -30.06 6.87
C GLY A 106 -17.62 -30.77 6.07
N GLY A 107 -16.68 -30.00 5.49
CA GLY A 107 -15.61 -30.54 4.64
C GLY A 107 -15.95 -30.66 3.16
N ARG A 108 -17.21 -30.43 2.77
CA ARG A 108 -17.64 -30.32 1.37
C ARG A 108 -17.54 -28.87 0.92
N THR A 109 -17.02 -28.64 -0.29
CA THR A 109 -16.90 -27.31 -0.91
C THR A 109 -17.50 -27.30 -2.31
N TRP A 110 -18.31 -26.28 -2.63
CA TRP A 110 -18.91 -26.12 -3.96
C TRP A 110 -19.21 -24.65 -4.27
N PRO A 111 -19.32 -24.25 -5.55
CA PRO A 111 -19.63 -22.88 -5.93
C PRO A 111 -21.11 -22.55 -5.69
N ILE A 112 -21.38 -21.34 -5.21
CA ILE A 112 -22.74 -20.80 -5.07
C ILE A 112 -22.83 -19.37 -5.57
N GLU A 113 -24.02 -18.98 -6.04
CA GLU A 113 -24.35 -17.59 -6.29
C GLU A 113 -24.88 -16.92 -5.02
N LEU A 114 -24.38 -15.72 -4.75
CA LEU A 114 -24.74 -14.90 -3.59
C LEU A 114 -25.25 -13.54 -4.05
N THR A 115 -26.43 -13.15 -3.57
CA THR A 115 -26.92 -11.77 -3.66
C THR A 115 -26.38 -10.96 -2.48
N LEU A 116 -25.90 -9.74 -2.75
CA LEU A 116 -25.40 -8.82 -1.73
C LEU A 116 -26.52 -7.87 -1.27
N THR A 117 -26.79 -7.80 0.03
CA THR A 117 -27.85 -6.95 0.61
C THR A 117 -27.59 -6.65 2.09
N ASP A 118 -28.11 -5.53 2.59
CA ASP A 118 -27.94 -5.16 4.00
C ASP A 118 -28.89 -5.96 4.90
N ARG A 119 -28.34 -7.01 5.53
CA ARG A 119 -29.00 -7.81 6.56
C ARG A 119 -28.54 -7.46 8.00
N GLY A 120 -28.07 -6.23 8.24
CA GLY A 120 -27.46 -5.79 9.50
C GLY A 120 -28.35 -5.93 10.74
N THR A 121 -29.67 -5.87 10.56
CA THR A 121 -30.69 -6.05 11.61
C THR A 121 -31.16 -7.50 11.77
N MET A 122 -30.81 -8.39 10.83
CA MET A 122 -31.26 -9.77 10.84
C MET A 122 -30.39 -10.64 11.75
N ALA A 123 -31.00 -11.65 12.38
CA ALA A 123 -30.28 -12.63 13.21
C ALA A 123 -29.22 -13.42 12.43
N TYR A 124 -29.49 -13.69 11.14
CA TYR A 124 -28.60 -14.42 10.25
C TYR A 124 -27.99 -13.52 9.18
N ARG A 125 -26.66 -13.57 9.10
CA ARG A 125 -25.86 -12.83 8.10
C ARG A 125 -25.85 -13.50 6.75
N MET A 126 -26.32 -14.74 6.64
CA MET A 126 -26.46 -15.44 5.38
C MET A 126 -27.73 -16.28 5.32
N LEU A 127 -28.35 -16.32 4.15
CA LEU A 127 -29.36 -17.31 3.77
C LEU A 127 -28.74 -18.25 2.73
N LEU A 128 -28.91 -19.55 2.92
CA LEU A 128 -28.57 -20.57 1.93
C LEU A 128 -29.85 -20.95 1.18
N GLY A 129 -29.97 -20.45 -0.05
CA GLY A 129 -31.14 -20.67 -0.89
C GLY A 129 -31.10 -22.01 -1.63
N ARG A 130 -32.24 -22.44 -2.19
CA ARG A 130 -32.37 -23.75 -2.83
C ARG A 130 -31.44 -23.99 -4.02
N GLN A 131 -31.04 -22.95 -4.77
CA GLN A 131 -30.08 -23.10 -5.88
C GLN A 131 -28.68 -23.54 -5.44
N ALA A 132 -28.34 -23.32 -4.17
CA ALA A 132 -27.07 -23.77 -3.60
C ALA A 132 -27.13 -25.23 -3.10
N LEU A 133 -28.29 -25.88 -3.15
CA LEU A 133 -28.47 -27.25 -2.66
C LEU A 133 -28.47 -28.21 -3.85
N SER A 134 -27.48 -29.09 -3.92
CA SER A 134 -27.44 -30.18 -4.90
C SER A 134 -28.39 -31.31 -4.52
N GLU A 135 -28.70 -32.20 -5.48
CA GLU A 135 -29.71 -33.27 -5.31
C GLU A 135 -29.39 -34.24 -4.16
N ASP A 136 -28.12 -34.40 -3.82
CA ASP A 136 -27.64 -35.25 -2.73
C ASP A 136 -27.71 -34.58 -1.33
N ILE A 137 -28.21 -33.34 -1.24
CA ILE A 137 -28.33 -32.59 0.01
C ILE A 137 -29.76 -32.70 0.57
N VAL A 138 -29.87 -33.14 1.83
CA VAL A 138 -31.15 -33.28 2.53
C VAL A 138 -31.23 -32.26 3.66
N VAL A 139 -32.25 -31.40 3.63
CA VAL A 139 -32.50 -30.40 4.68
C VAL A 139 -33.44 -30.99 5.73
N SER A 140 -33.00 -30.97 6.98
CA SER A 140 -33.74 -31.43 8.15
C SER A 140 -34.25 -30.23 8.96
N PRO A 141 -35.53 -29.86 8.81
CA PRO A 141 -36.06 -28.63 9.39
C PRO A 141 -36.15 -28.66 10.93
N GLY A 142 -36.12 -29.84 11.54
CA GLY A 142 -36.14 -30.02 13.00
C GLY A 142 -34.77 -29.92 13.67
N ASP A 143 -33.68 -29.95 12.90
CA ASP A 143 -32.31 -30.04 13.42
C ASP A 143 -31.52 -28.77 13.11
N SER A 144 -30.53 -28.47 13.96
CA SER A 144 -29.54 -27.41 13.73
C SER A 144 -28.14 -28.01 13.79
N PHE A 145 -27.22 -27.48 12.97
CA PHE A 145 -25.80 -27.89 12.96
C PHE A 145 -25.63 -29.39 12.76
N CYS A 146 -26.20 -29.94 11.69
CA CYS A 146 -25.98 -31.32 11.27
C CYS A 146 -24.53 -31.57 10.83
N GLN A 147 -23.77 -30.50 10.61
CA GLN A 147 -22.36 -30.52 10.22
C GLN A 147 -21.44 -29.98 11.34
N PRO A 148 -20.12 -30.32 11.32
CA PRO A 148 -19.16 -29.82 12.29
C PRO A 148 -19.25 -28.31 12.55
N SER A 149 -19.30 -27.94 13.82
CA SER A 149 -19.42 -26.54 14.22
C SER A 149 -18.13 -25.77 14.02
N LEU A 150 -18.26 -24.54 13.53
CA LEU A 150 -17.17 -23.56 13.47
C LEU A 150 -17.24 -22.62 14.69
N THR A 151 -16.27 -21.72 14.81
CA THR A 151 -16.22 -20.73 15.91
C THR A 151 -15.88 -19.34 15.39
N TYR A 152 -16.51 -18.33 15.98
CA TYR A 152 -16.18 -16.93 15.73
C TYR A 152 -14.81 -16.51 16.29
N ASP A 153 -14.16 -17.34 17.11
CA ASP A 153 -12.83 -17.06 17.66
C ASP A 153 -11.76 -16.78 16.60
N VAL A 154 -11.93 -17.35 15.41
CA VAL A 154 -11.04 -17.10 14.27
C VAL A 154 -10.89 -15.59 13.97
N TYR A 155 -11.97 -14.81 14.12
CA TYR A 155 -11.98 -13.36 13.87
C TYR A 155 -11.27 -12.54 14.95
N HIS A 156 -10.99 -13.14 16.10
CA HIS A 156 -10.29 -12.50 17.23
C HIS A 156 -8.81 -12.88 17.30
N SER A 157 -8.33 -13.67 16.33
CA SER A 157 -6.96 -14.19 16.29
C SER A 157 -6.22 -13.71 15.05
N THR A 158 -4.89 -13.83 15.05
CA THR A 158 -4.06 -13.55 13.86
C THR A 158 -4.44 -14.41 12.66
N ARG A 159 -5.12 -15.54 12.88
CA ARG A 159 -5.61 -16.44 11.84
C ARG A 159 -6.53 -15.74 10.85
N VAL A 160 -7.29 -14.70 11.25
CA VAL A 160 -8.12 -13.91 10.32
C VAL A 160 -7.30 -13.27 9.20
N ARG A 161 -6.04 -12.89 9.48
CA ARG A 161 -5.12 -12.35 8.47
C ARG A 161 -4.60 -13.43 7.55
N GLU A 162 -4.38 -14.63 8.07
CA GLU A 162 -3.81 -15.76 7.31
C GLU A 162 -4.84 -16.33 6.34
N VAL A 163 -6.10 -16.45 6.79
CA VAL A 163 -7.21 -16.99 5.97
C VAL A 163 -7.86 -15.96 5.06
N ALA A 164 -7.57 -14.66 5.24
CA ALA A 164 -8.06 -13.64 4.33
C ALA A 164 -7.46 -13.87 2.93
N PRO A 165 -8.30 -14.00 1.88
CA PRO A 165 -7.85 -14.18 0.52
C PRO A 165 -7.26 -12.86 -0.02
N ASP A 166 -6.53 -12.97 -1.12
CA ASP A 166 -6.14 -11.80 -1.87
C ASP A 166 -7.37 -11.27 -2.61
N ARG A 167 -7.80 -10.06 -2.22
CA ARG A 167 -8.96 -9.39 -2.79
C ARG A 167 -8.53 -8.39 -3.87
N THR A 168 -9.39 -8.13 -4.85
CA THR A 168 -9.22 -7.05 -5.81
C THR A 168 -9.26 -5.70 -5.07
N LEU A 169 -8.17 -4.95 -5.16
CA LEU A 169 -8.05 -3.62 -4.60
C LEU A 169 -8.32 -2.56 -5.68
N ARG A 170 -8.82 -1.40 -5.25
CA ARG A 170 -8.86 -0.18 -6.07
C ARG A 170 -7.71 0.73 -5.66
N ILE A 171 -6.76 0.96 -6.55
CA ILE A 171 -5.49 1.64 -6.25
C ILE A 171 -5.32 2.86 -7.14
N ALA A 172 -4.99 4.00 -6.54
CA ALA A 172 -4.65 5.21 -7.27
C ALA A 172 -3.13 5.39 -7.37
N VAL A 173 -2.61 5.64 -8.57
CA VAL A 173 -1.23 6.08 -8.78
C VAL A 173 -1.25 7.57 -9.10
N LEU A 174 -0.85 8.40 -8.13
CA LEU A 174 -0.80 9.86 -8.33
C LEU A 174 0.46 10.22 -9.11
N SER A 175 0.33 10.53 -10.40
CA SER A 175 1.46 10.78 -11.29
C SER A 175 1.08 11.73 -12.41
N ARG A 176 1.94 12.71 -12.69
CA ARG A 176 1.86 13.55 -13.90
C ARG A 176 2.43 12.86 -15.14
N GLU A 177 3.26 11.84 -14.94
CA GLU A 177 3.98 11.14 -15.99
C GLU A 177 3.39 9.74 -16.17
N GLY A 178 2.17 9.67 -16.69
CA GLY A 178 1.44 8.43 -16.93
C GLY A 178 2.21 7.42 -17.80
N HIS A 179 3.01 7.92 -18.74
CA HIS A 179 3.77 7.11 -19.69
C HIS A 179 5.19 6.74 -19.22
N SER A 180 5.64 7.20 -18.05
CA SER A 180 6.95 6.81 -17.52
C SER A 180 7.03 5.31 -17.29
N TYR A 181 8.23 4.73 -17.38
CA TYR A 181 8.44 3.30 -17.09
C TYR A 181 7.87 2.92 -15.72
N SER A 182 8.17 3.73 -14.70
CA SER A 182 7.77 3.44 -13.33
C SER A 182 6.24 3.43 -13.17
N THR A 183 5.53 4.41 -13.74
CA THR A 183 4.06 4.45 -13.69
C THR A 183 3.44 3.26 -14.43
N ARG A 184 3.86 3.01 -15.68
CA ARG A 184 3.35 1.87 -16.47
C ARG A 184 3.63 0.53 -15.79
N ARG A 185 4.81 0.38 -15.19
CA ARG A 185 5.19 -0.84 -14.49
C ARG A 185 4.32 -1.09 -13.26
N LEU A 186 4.00 -0.04 -12.49
CA LEU A 186 3.05 -0.11 -11.37
C LEU A 186 1.66 -0.53 -11.84
N VAL A 187 1.13 0.09 -12.90
CA VAL A 187 -0.19 -0.28 -13.46
C VAL A 187 -0.19 -1.75 -13.90
N ALA A 188 0.76 -2.14 -14.74
CA ALA A 188 0.85 -3.50 -15.26
C ALA A 188 0.99 -4.56 -14.17
N GLU A 189 1.74 -4.28 -13.09
CA GLU A 189 1.83 -5.23 -11.97
C GLU A 189 0.54 -5.32 -11.17
N GLY A 190 -0.12 -4.20 -10.88
CA GLY A 190 -1.38 -4.23 -10.13
C GLY A 190 -2.48 -4.95 -10.91
N GLU A 191 -2.60 -4.67 -12.21
CA GLU A 191 -3.56 -5.36 -13.08
C GLU A 191 -3.25 -6.86 -13.22
N LYS A 192 -1.97 -7.24 -13.34
CA LYS A 192 -1.54 -8.65 -13.33
C LYS A 192 -1.94 -9.37 -12.05
N ARG A 193 -1.96 -8.67 -10.92
CA ARG A 193 -2.40 -9.17 -9.61
C ARG A 193 -3.92 -9.05 -9.39
N GLY A 194 -4.67 -8.69 -10.42
CA GLY A 194 -6.13 -8.63 -10.39
C GLY A 194 -6.69 -7.40 -9.67
N HIS A 195 -5.90 -6.35 -9.50
CA HIS A 195 -6.36 -5.06 -8.95
C HIS A 195 -6.83 -4.11 -10.05
N VAL A 196 -7.62 -3.12 -9.67
CA VAL A 196 -8.01 -1.99 -10.51
C VAL A 196 -7.08 -0.83 -10.19
N VAL A 197 -6.25 -0.42 -11.15
CA VAL A 197 -5.26 0.64 -10.96
C VAL A 197 -5.61 1.85 -11.83
N GLU A 198 -5.75 3.01 -11.21
CA GLU A 198 -6.08 4.26 -11.88
C GLU A 198 -4.91 5.24 -11.77
N VAL A 199 -4.45 5.78 -12.90
CA VAL A 199 -3.43 6.84 -12.91
C VAL A 199 -4.13 8.19 -12.87
N ILE A 200 -3.81 9.00 -11.87
CA ILE A 200 -4.46 10.28 -11.63
C ILE A 200 -3.41 11.39 -11.67
N ASP A 201 -3.62 12.38 -12.54
CA ASP A 201 -2.76 13.56 -12.55
C ASP A 201 -2.99 14.40 -11.29
N THR A 202 -1.98 14.44 -10.44
CA THR A 202 -2.06 15.12 -9.14
C THR A 202 -2.40 16.60 -9.27
N THR A 203 -2.02 17.27 -10.36
CA THR A 203 -2.24 18.72 -10.53
C THR A 203 -3.67 19.07 -10.96
N ARG A 204 -4.42 18.07 -11.45
CA ARG A 204 -5.83 18.22 -11.80
C ARG A 204 -6.77 17.87 -10.65
N CYS A 205 -6.24 17.28 -9.58
CA CYS A 205 -7.00 17.07 -8.35
C CYS A 205 -7.31 18.43 -7.71
N TYR A 206 -8.52 18.57 -7.16
CA TYR A 206 -8.90 19.65 -6.24
C TYR A 206 -9.72 19.06 -5.10
N MET A 207 -9.97 19.79 -4.01
CA MET A 207 -10.53 19.19 -2.80
C MET A 207 -11.50 20.11 -2.09
N THR A 208 -12.51 19.50 -1.47
CA THR A 208 -13.37 20.16 -0.48
C THR A 208 -12.82 19.82 0.89
N ILE A 209 -12.44 20.85 1.66
CA ILE A 209 -11.90 20.70 3.02
C ILE A 209 -12.99 21.13 4.00
N ASN A 210 -13.55 20.18 4.73
CA ASN A 210 -14.49 20.43 5.80
C ASN A 210 -14.39 19.30 6.84
N SER A 211 -15.01 19.49 8.01
CA SER A 211 -14.89 18.58 9.15
C SER A 211 -15.74 17.31 9.05
N LEU A 212 -16.68 17.23 8.09
CA LEU A 212 -17.68 16.16 8.03
C LEU A 212 -17.45 15.20 6.85
N ALA A 213 -17.20 15.74 5.67
CA ALA A 213 -17.02 15.03 4.42
C ALA A 213 -15.86 15.67 3.61
N PRO A 214 -14.60 15.45 4.02
CA PRO A 214 -13.45 15.80 3.20
C PRO A 214 -13.45 14.96 1.92
N GLU A 215 -13.22 15.61 0.78
CA GLU A 215 -13.27 14.97 -0.54
C GLU A 215 -12.10 15.38 -1.42
N VAL A 216 -11.72 14.49 -2.34
CA VAL A 216 -10.86 14.81 -3.48
C VAL A 216 -11.70 14.70 -4.74
N HIS A 217 -11.54 15.63 -5.66
CA HIS A 217 -12.22 15.72 -6.94
C HIS A 217 -11.20 15.71 -8.07
N TYR A 218 -11.63 15.25 -9.24
CA TYR A 218 -10.85 15.21 -10.48
C TYR A 218 -11.81 15.38 -11.66
N ASP A 219 -11.53 16.34 -12.54
CA ASP A 219 -12.33 16.60 -13.75
C ASP A 219 -13.85 16.73 -13.50
N GLY A 220 -14.26 17.54 -12.52
CA GLY A 220 -15.67 17.79 -12.23
C GLY A 220 -16.34 16.73 -11.36
N LYS A 221 -15.65 15.64 -11.00
CA LYS A 221 -16.22 14.52 -10.27
C LYS A 221 -15.46 14.25 -8.97
N ARG A 222 -16.20 13.88 -7.93
CA ARG A 222 -15.62 13.32 -6.71
C ARG A 222 -14.88 12.04 -7.06
N LEU A 223 -13.63 11.94 -6.62
CA LEU A 223 -12.87 10.71 -6.69
C LEU A 223 -13.47 9.67 -5.73
N PRO A 224 -13.57 8.41 -6.17
CA PRO A 224 -14.07 7.33 -5.34
C PRO A 224 -13.08 7.00 -4.24
N ARG A 225 -13.50 6.16 -3.29
CA ARG A 225 -12.59 5.67 -2.25
C ARG A 225 -11.56 4.73 -2.87
N TYR A 226 -10.29 4.86 -2.49
CA TYR A 226 -9.22 3.92 -2.87
C TYR A 226 -8.82 3.10 -1.65
N ASP A 227 -8.43 1.85 -1.88
CA ASP A 227 -7.82 1.00 -0.83
C ASP A 227 -6.40 1.47 -0.52
N ALA A 228 -5.68 1.92 -1.56
CA ALA A 228 -4.35 2.50 -1.42
C ALA A 228 -4.06 3.56 -2.49
N VAL A 229 -3.18 4.48 -2.14
CA VAL A 229 -2.62 5.51 -3.02
C VAL A 229 -1.11 5.34 -3.08
N ILE A 230 -0.55 5.32 -4.30
CA ILE A 230 0.89 5.27 -4.58
C ILE A 230 1.31 6.63 -5.16
N PRO A 231 1.87 7.55 -4.36
CA PRO A 231 2.26 8.84 -4.88
C PRO A 231 3.58 8.80 -5.63
N ARG A 232 3.58 9.33 -6.85
CA ARG A 232 4.74 9.54 -7.71
C ARG A 232 4.97 11.04 -7.90
N ILE A 233 5.09 11.76 -6.78
CA ILE A 233 5.17 13.22 -6.76
C ILE A 233 6.54 13.71 -7.23
N GLY A 234 6.52 14.47 -8.34
CA GLY A 234 7.68 15.17 -8.87
C GLY A 234 8.08 16.37 -8.01
N ALA A 235 9.37 16.71 -8.02
CA ALA A 235 9.92 17.77 -7.16
C ALA A 235 9.22 19.14 -7.35
N SER A 236 8.85 19.47 -8.59
CA SER A 236 8.23 20.75 -8.97
C SER A 236 6.83 20.98 -8.40
N ILE A 237 6.16 19.93 -7.93
CA ILE A 237 4.79 20.02 -7.39
C ILE A 237 4.71 19.50 -5.96
N THR A 238 5.83 19.40 -5.24
CA THR A 238 5.85 18.82 -3.89
C THR A 238 4.85 19.47 -2.92
N PRO A 239 4.75 20.82 -2.83
CA PRO A 239 3.78 21.44 -1.93
C PRO A 239 2.33 21.04 -2.24
N TYR A 240 1.94 21.09 -3.51
CA TYR A 240 0.58 20.73 -3.93
C TYR A 240 0.32 19.21 -3.81
N GLY A 241 1.27 18.39 -4.28
CA GLY A 241 1.15 16.94 -4.23
C GLY A 241 1.06 16.41 -2.80
N THR A 242 1.82 16.98 -1.85
CA THR A 242 1.69 16.61 -0.43
C THR A 242 0.37 17.07 0.18
N ALA A 243 -0.21 18.19 -0.27
CA ALA A 243 -1.56 18.60 0.14
C ALA A 243 -2.63 17.60 -0.33
N VAL A 244 -2.57 17.15 -1.59
CA VAL A 244 -3.48 16.12 -2.13
C VAL A 244 -3.34 14.80 -1.39
N ILE A 245 -2.11 14.36 -1.10
CA ILE A 245 -1.88 13.12 -0.32
C ILE A 245 -2.45 13.26 1.09
N ARG A 246 -2.24 14.40 1.75
CA ARG A 246 -2.78 14.65 3.10
C ARG A 246 -4.30 14.60 3.12
N GLN A 247 -4.96 15.00 2.04
CA GLN A 247 -6.41 14.86 1.91
C GLN A 247 -6.82 13.38 1.83
N PHE A 248 -6.12 12.55 1.06
CA PHE A 248 -6.34 11.09 1.06
C PHE A 248 -6.09 10.46 2.43
N GLU A 249 -5.04 10.87 3.14
CA GLU A 249 -4.76 10.45 4.52
C GLU A 249 -5.91 10.84 5.47
N THR A 250 -6.45 12.05 5.31
CA THR A 250 -7.58 12.56 6.13
C THR A 250 -8.86 11.75 5.90
N ILE A 251 -9.07 11.24 4.69
CA ILE A 251 -10.20 10.35 4.34
C ILE A 251 -9.96 8.90 4.84
N GLY A 252 -8.77 8.60 5.38
CA GLY A 252 -8.40 7.28 5.88
C GLY A 252 -7.84 6.33 4.82
N THR A 253 -7.39 6.85 3.67
CA THR A 253 -6.78 6.05 2.61
C THR A 253 -5.32 5.75 2.95
N TYR A 254 -4.90 4.50 2.76
CA TYR A 254 -3.50 4.12 2.94
C TYR A 254 -2.62 4.72 1.83
N CYS A 255 -1.63 5.53 2.19
CA CYS A 255 -0.73 6.19 1.25
C CYS A 255 0.70 5.65 1.38
N VAL A 256 1.28 5.14 0.29
CA VAL A 256 2.67 4.68 0.23
C VAL A 256 3.45 5.49 -0.81
N ASN A 257 4.07 6.62 -0.44
CA ASN A 257 4.33 7.15 0.90
C ASN A 257 3.33 8.20 1.41
N GLY A 258 3.35 8.45 2.71
CA GLY A 258 2.59 9.54 3.33
C GLY A 258 3.17 10.95 3.08
N SER A 259 2.35 11.96 3.32
CA SER A 259 2.64 13.36 2.97
C SER A 259 3.83 13.94 3.76
N GLU A 260 3.93 13.63 5.06
CA GLU A 260 5.01 14.09 5.96
C GLU A 260 6.38 13.58 5.48
N GLY A 261 6.49 12.29 5.19
CA GLY A 261 7.75 11.68 4.74
C GLY A 261 8.19 12.21 3.38
N ILE A 262 7.25 12.42 2.46
CA ILE A 262 7.54 13.01 1.15
C ILE A 262 8.10 14.42 1.33
N ALA A 263 7.42 15.29 2.09
CA ALA A 263 7.89 16.65 2.34
C ALA A 263 9.29 16.67 2.96
N ALA A 264 9.50 15.89 4.03
CA ALA A 264 10.77 15.83 4.75
C ALA A 264 11.93 15.31 3.88
N SER A 265 11.67 14.36 2.98
CA SER A 265 12.69 13.82 2.08
C SER A 265 13.07 14.77 0.93
N ARG A 266 12.19 15.72 0.58
CA ARG A 266 12.38 16.65 -0.55
C ARG A 266 13.11 17.92 -0.14
N ASP A 267 12.91 18.37 1.08
CA ASP A 267 13.67 19.47 1.65
C ASP A 267 15.04 18.95 2.10
N LYS A 268 16.11 19.37 1.40
CA LYS A 268 17.47 18.92 1.69
C LYS A 268 17.90 19.32 3.11
N LEU A 269 17.55 20.51 3.61
CA LEU A 269 17.93 20.93 4.95
C LEU A 269 17.20 20.10 6.00
N GLN A 270 15.88 19.98 5.87
CA GLN A 270 15.08 19.15 6.77
C GLN A 270 15.57 17.70 6.77
N ALA A 271 15.90 17.16 5.60
CA ALA A 271 16.43 15.80 5.47
C ALA A 271 17.72 15.60 6.27
N HIS A 272 18.68 16.53 6.20
CA HIS A 272 19.90 16.46 7.01
C HIS A 272 19.60 16.57 8.51
N GLN A 273 18.66 17.43 8.90
CA GLN A 273 18.26 17.56 10.31
C GLN A 273 17.57 16.30 10.84
N VAL A 274 16.74 15.63 10.03
CA VAL A 274 16.13 14.34 10.36
C VAL A 274 17.21 13.27 10.55
N LEU A 275 18.16 13.16 9.62
CA LEU A 275 19.28 12.21 9.73
C LEU A 275 20.13 12.48 10.99
N ALA A 276 20.46 13.74 11.27
CA ALA A 276 21.20 14.15 12.46
C ALA A 276 20.47 13.77 13.76
N ARG A 277 19.16 14.07 13.85
CA ARG A 277 18.32 13.76 15.02
C ARG A 277 18.32 12.26 15.31
N HIS A 278 18.36 11.41 14.28
CA HIS A 278 18.38 9.96 14.41
C HIS A 278 19.80 9.35 14.47
N ARG A 279 20.85 10.19 14.56
CA ARG A 279 22.26 9.78 14.61
C ARG A 279 22.62 8.84 13.45
N ILE A 280 22.18 9.19 12.24
CA ILE A 280 22.47 8.44 11.02
C ILE A 280 23.64 9.12 10.33
N GLY A 281 24.65 8.34 9.94
CA GLY A 281 25.84 8.86 9.27
C GLY A 281 25.47 9.55 7.96
N MET A 282 25.98 10.76 7.76
CA MET A 282 25.89 11.55 6.53
C MET A 282 27.18 12.38 6.41
N PRO A 283 27.54 12.87 5.20
CA PRO A 283 28.69 13.76 5.07
C PRO A 283 28.47 15.02 5.92
N THR A 284 29.53 15.55 6.53
CA THR A 284 29.44 16.79 7.30
C THR A 284 28.89 17.90 6.41
N THR A 285 27.85 18.59 6.87
CA THR A 285 27.14 19.60 6.06
C THR A 285 26.92 20.86 6.89
N ALA A 286 27.30 22.00 6.36
CA ALA A 286 26.93 23.32 6.86
C ALA A 286 25.87 23.94 5.94
N PHE A 287 24.93 24.68 6.54
CA PHE A 287 23.85 25.36 5.84
C PHE A 287 23.98 26.87 6.00
N ALA A 288 23.73 27.60 4.92
CA ALA A 288 23.91 29.03 4.88
C ALA A 288 22.95 29.69 3.89
N ALA A 289 22.48 30.90 4.24
CA ALA A 289 21.73 31.78 3.35
C ALA A 289 22.62 32.92 2.83
N SER A 290 23.03 33.82 3.73
CA SER A 290 23.97 34.92 3.41
C SER A 290 24.95 35.14 4.57
N PRO A 291 25.84 34.18 4.85
CA PRO A 291 26.83 34.33 5.91
C PRO A 291 27.84 35.38 5.48
N LYS A 292 28.11 36.38 6.31
CA LYS A 292 29.22 37.33 6.08
C LYS A 292 30.59 36.65 6.26
N ASP A 293 30.61 35.53 6.98
CA ASP A 293 31.80 34.76 7.33
C ASP A 293 31.87 33.44 6.54
N THR A 294 32.31 33.53 5.28
CA THR A 294 32.51 32.35 4.40
C THR A 294 33.62 31.44 4.90
N GLY A 295 34.66 32.03 5.51
CA GLY A 295 35.84 31.29 5.96
C GLY A 295 35.50 30.31 7.07
N ASN A 296 34.75 30.77 8.07
CA ASN A 296 34.28 29.91 9.16
C ASN A 296 33.28 28.87 8.66
N LEU A 297 32.36 29.22 7.74
CA LEU A 297 31.44 28.24 7.14
C LEU A 297 32.17 27.05 6.51
N ILE A 298 33.24 27.33 5.76
CA ILE A 298 34.10 26.30 5.15
C ILE A 298 34.77 25.46 6.26
N GLN A 299 35.32 26.11 7.29
CA GLN A 299 35.99 25.44 8.41
C GLN A 299 35.06 24.50 9.21
N LEU A 300 33.78 24.84 9.36
CA LEU A 300 32.78 23.98 10.01
C LEU A 300 32.63 22.62 9.32
N VAL A 301 32.86 22.58 8.01
CA VAL A 301 32.76 21.35 7.21
C VAL A 301 34.09 20.62 7.13
N GLY A 302 35.19 21.38 7.02
CA GLY A 302 36.55 20.86 6.97
C GLY A 302 37.39 21.51 5.87
N ALA A 303 38.42 20.82 5.42
CA ALA A 303 39.29 21.28 4.35
C ALA A 303 38.72 20.95 2.96
N ALA A 304 39.11 21.74 1.95
CA ALA A 304 38.85 21.42 0.56
C ALA A 304 39.51 20.08 0.15
N PRO A 305 38.92 19.32 -0.80
CA PRO A 305 37.75 19.63 -1.60
C PRO A 305 36.41 19.54 -0.86
N LEU A 306 35.44 20.37 -1.28
CA LEU A 306 34.10 20.46 -0.72
C LEU A 306 33.05 20.48 -1.83
N ILE A 307 31.83 20.10 -1.51
CA ILE A 307 30.66 20.20 -2.38
C ILE A 307 29.81 21.39 -1.96
N VAL A 308 29.48 22.29 -2.90
CA VAL A 308 28.52 23.38 -2.68
C VAL A 308 27.23 23.07 -3.46
N LYS A 309 26.10 23.01 -2.77
CA LYS A 309 24.79 22.65 -3.35
C LYS A 309 23.78 23.78 -3.16
N LEU A 310 23.09 24.17 -4.23
CA LEU A 310 21.90 25.00 -4.13
C LEU A 310 20.72 24.18 -3.60
N LEU A 311 19.92 24.77 -2.71
CA LEU A 311 18.68 24.14 -2.26
C LEU A 311 17.63 24.10 -3.38
N GLU A 312 17.47 25.22 -4.08
CA GLU A 312 16.48 25.45 -5.14
C GLU A 312 16.95 24.91 -6.49
N SER A 313 17.31 23.63 -6.54
CA SER A 313 17.76 23.01 -7.78
C SER A 313 17.30 21.57 -7.92
N THR A 314 16.98 21.20 -9.15
CA THR A 314 16.54 19.85 -9.54
C THR A 314 17.63 19.15 -10.37
N GLN A 315 17.68 17.81 -10.27
CA GLN A 315 18.53 16.94 -11.09
C GLN A 315 20.04 17.28 -11.12
N GLY A 316 20.62 17.69 -9.99
CA GLY A 316 22.06 17.91 -9.88
C GLY A 316 22.60 19.18 -10.57
N LYS A 317 21.73 19.99 -11.19
CA LYS A 317 22.05 21.37 -11.55
C LYS A 317 22.29 22.14 -10.24
N GLY A 318 23.38 22.88 -10.11
CA GLY A 318 23.70 23.59 -8.85
C GLY A 318 24.38 22.74 -7.77
N VAL A 319 24.99 21.61 -8.12
CA VAL A 319 25.98 20.91 -7.28
C VAL A 319 27.37 21.14 -7.88
N VAL A 320 28.27 21.76 -7.13
CA VAL A 320 29.61 22.14 -7.59
C VAL A 320 30.67 21.53 -6.68
N LEU A 321 31.68 20.88 -7.27
CA LEU A 321 32.89 20.47 -6.56
C LEU A 321 33.87 21.64 -6.54
N ALA A 322 34.22 22.09 -5.34
CA ALA A 322 35.24 23.10 -5.12
C ALA A 322 36.52 22.42 -4.62
N GLU A 323 37.50 22.27 -5.49
CA GLU A 323 38.76 21.56 -5.19
C GLU A 323 39.66 22.31 -4.19
N THR A 324 39.53 23.64 -4.16
CA THR A 324 40.33 24.51 -3.29
C THR A 324 39.44 25.41 -2.45
N LYS A 325 39.98 25.91 -1.33
CA LYS A 325 39.29 26.89 -0.48
C LYS A 325 38.87 28.14 -1.27
N LYS A 326 39.76 28.67 -2.11
CA LYS A 326 39.47 29.83 -2.96
C LYS A 326 38.34 29.55 -3.95
N ALA A 327 38.30 28.36 -4.56
CA ALA A 327 37.19 27.97 -5.43
C ALA A 327 35.87 27.90 -4.65
N ALA A 328 35.87 27.35 -3.44
CA ALA A 328 34.68 27.30 -2.59
C ALA A 328 34.19 28.71 -2.23
N GLU A 329 35.10 29.61 -1.84
CA GLU A 329 34.78 31.02 -1.55
C GLU A 329 34.15 31.74 -2.75
N SER A 330 34.71 31.55 -3.95
CA SER A 330 34.16 32.12 -5.19
C SER A 330 32.76 31.61 -5.50
N VAL A 331 32.52 30.30 -5.39
CA VAL A 331 31.19 29.71 -5.63
C VAL A 331 30.17 30.20 -4.61
N ILE A 332 30.54 30.24 -3.32
CA ILE A 332 29.69 30.74 -2.25
C ILE A 332 29.35 32.23 -2.46
N SER A 333 30.34 33.03 -2.87
CA SER A 333 30.12 34.45 -3.19
C SER A 333 29.15 34.62 -4.37
N ALA A 334 29.28 33.81 -5.42
CA ALA A 334 28.35 33.81 -6.54
C ALA A 334 26.92 33.45 -6.10
N PHE A 335 26.76 32.40 -5.27
CA PHE A 335 25.45 31.98 -4.77
C PHE A 335 24.82 33.03 -3.83
N ARG A 336 25.63 33.74 -3.05
CA ARG A 336 25.16 34.88 -2.24
C ARG A 336 24.58 36.00 -3.11
N GLY A 337 25.22 36.31 -4.24
CA GLY A 337 24.72 37.30 -5.20
C GLY A 337 23.34 36.96 -5.76
N LEU A 338 23.03 35.66 -5.87
CA LEU A 338 21.72 35.15 -6.30
C LEU A 338 20.67 35.13 -5.18
N LYS A 339 21.02 35.54 -3.95
CA LYS A 339 20.16 35.48 -2.74
C LYS A 339 19.57 34.09 -2.49
N ALA A 340 20.29 33.03 -2.90
CA ALA A 340 19.84 31.66 -2.79
C ALA A 340 20.41 30.98 -1.54
N ASN A 341 19.62 30.12 -0.91
CA ASN A 341 20.08 29.24 0.16
C ASN A 341 20.95 28.11 -0.38
N PHE A 342 22.04 27.79 0.33
CA PHE A 342 23.00 26.77 -0.11
C PHE A 342 23.52 25.90 1.05
N LEU A 343 24.02 24.74 0.69
CA LEU A 343 24.70 23.78 1.56
C LEU A 343 26.17 23.70 1.15
N VAL A 344 27.07 23.68 2.12
CA VAL A 344 28.47 23.29 1.95
C VAL A 344 28.62 21.93 2.61
N GLN A 345 29.15 20.95 1.89
CA GLN A 345 29.19 19.56 2.31
C GLN A 345 30.58 18.97 2.08
N GLN A 346 31.01 18.09 2.99
CA GLN A 346 32.26 17.36 2.87
C GLN A 346 32.27 16.52 1.59
N PHE A 347 33.35 16.59 0.82
CA PHE A 347 33.57 15.68 -0.30
C PHE A 347 34.16 14.36 0.21
N VAL A 348 33.39 13.28 0.09
CA VAL A 348 33.83 11.92 0.47
C VAL A 348 34.68 11.35 -0.66
N LYS A 349 35.99 11.67 -0.67
CA LYS A 349 36.95 11.23 -1.71
C LYS A 349 36.96 9.71 -1.90
N GLU A 350 36.81 8.97 -0.81
CA GLU A 350 36.86 7.51 -0.73
C GLU A 350 35.76 6.85 -1.58
N ALA A 351 34.67 7.56 -1.83
CA ALA A 351 33.59 7.06 -2.67
C ALA A 351 33.95 7.06 -4.17
N ALA A 352 35.02 7.75 -4.58
CA ALA A 352 35.58 7.71 -5.94
C ALA A 352 34.58 7.90 -7.10
N GLY A 353 33.51 8.66 -6.91
CA GLY A 353 32.46 8.85 -7.93
C GLY A 353 31.48 7.66 -8.03
N GLU A 354 31.46 6.78 -7.02
CA GLU A 354 30.50 5.71 -6.86
C GLU A 354 29.51 6.02 -5.75
N ASP A 355 28.27 5.57 -5.93
CA ASP A 355 27.30 5.52 -4.84
C ASP A 355 26.48 4.24 -4.89
N ILE A 356 25.89 3.89 -3.75
CA ILE A 356 25.03 2.72 -3.62
C ILE A 356 23.60 3.19 -3.40
N ARG A 357 22.72 2.88 -4.35
CA ARG A 357 21.28 3.06 -4.20
C ARG A 357 20.65 1.81 -3.62
N CYS A 358 20.06 1.95 -2.44
CA CYS A 358 19.30 0.93 -1.74
C CYS A 358 17.81 1.21 -1.89
N LEU A 359 17.04 0.28 -2.48
CA LEU A 359 15.58 0.37 -2.50
C LEU A 359 15.01 -0.32 -1.26
N VAL A 360 14.45 0.49 -0.38
CA VAL A 360 13.83 0.06 0.87
C VAL A 360 12.32 0.03 0.69
N MET A 361 11.70 -1.09 1.06
CA MET A 361 10.25 -1.26 1.10
C MET A 361 9.85 -1.95 2.38
N ASN A 362 8.88 -1.39 3.10
CA ASN A 362 8.29 -1.97 4.31
C ASN A 362 9.32 -2.54 5.32
N GLY A 363 10.36 -1.74 5.61
CA GLY A 363 11.41 -2.12 6.56
C GLY A 363 12.43 -3.15 6.06
N ARG A 364 12.48 -3.42 4.75
CA ARG A 364 13.46 -4.34 4.12
C ARG A 364 14.12 -3.69 2.92
N VAL A 365 15.41 -3.97 2.70
CA VAL A 365 16.09 -3.61 1.43
C VAL A 365 15.80 -4.71 0.41
N VAL A 366 14.98 -4.39 -0.60
CA VAL A 366 14.52 -5.35 -1.61
C VAL A 366 15.50 -5.47 -2.78
N ALA A 367 16.17 -4.38 -3.13
CA ALA A 367 17.15 -4.32 -4.20
C ALA A 367 18.23 -3.26 -3.90
N SER A 368 19.42 -3.45 -4.44
CA SER A 368 20.52 -2.51 -4.30
C SER A 368 21.38 -2.52 -5.55
N ILE A 369 21.76 -1.32 -6.02
CA ILE A 369 22.65 -1.13 -7.16
C ILE A 369 23.80 -0.21 -6.76
N ARG A 370 24.98 -0.49 -7.30
CA ARG A 370 26.09 0.46 -7.35
C ARG A 370 25.97 1.24 -8.64
N ARG A 371 26.11 2.56 -8.57
CA ARG A 371 26.19 3.43 -9.72
C ARG A 371 27.59 4.02 -9.80
N VAL A 372 28.19 3.97 -10.98
CA VAL A 372 29.54 4.51 -11.23
C VAL A 372 29.41 5.68 -12.19
N ALA A 373 30.01 6.82 -11.84
CA ALA A 373 30.07 7.99 -12.71
C ALA A 373 30.95 7.75 -13.94
N GLN A 374 30.74 8.54 -14.99
CA GLN A 374 31.61 8.53 -16.18
C GLN A 374 33.01 9.08 -15.83
N PRO A 375 34.07 8.70 -16.57
CA PRO A 375 35.40 9.28 -16.37
C PRO A 375 35.38 10.81 -16.39
N GLY A 376 35.91 11.45 -15.35
CA GLY A 376 35.92 12.91 -15.19
C GLY A 376 34.67 13.52 -14.56
N GLU A 377 33.64 12.72 -14.25
CA GLU A 377 32.43 13.16 -13.56
C GLU A 377 32.38 12.55 -12.15
N PHE A 378 32.02 13.34 -11.13
CA PHE A 378 31.93 12.83 -9.75
C PHE A 378 30.48 12.44 -9.37
N ARG A 379 29.50 12.75 -10.22
CA ARG A 379 28.09 12.43 -10.03
C ARG A 379 27.75 11.11 -10.75
N SER A 380 27.27 10.14 -9.99
CA SER A 380 26.93 8.79 -10.45
C SER A 380 25.46 8.61 -10.88
N ASN A 381 24.73 9.71 -11.12
CA ASN A 381 23.31 9.65 -11.47
C ASN A 381 23.10 8.93 -12.82
N LEU A 382 22.19 7.95 -12.86
CA LEU A 382 21.86 7.20 -14.09
C LEU A 382 21.38 8.10 -15.25
N HIS A 383 20.64 9.16 -14.94
CA HIS A 383 20.20 10.13 -15.95
C HIS A 383 21.35 10.91 -16.60
N GLN A 384 22.56 10.86 -16.03
CA GLN A 384 23.77 11.50 -16.55
C GLN A 384 24.73 10.47 -17.20
N GLY A 385 24.23 9.27 -17.53
CA GLY A 385 25.00 8.24 -18.23
C GLY A 385 25.85 7.34 -17.32
N GLY A 386 25.64 7.37 -16.00
CA GLY A 386 26.28 6.41 -15.09
C GLY A 386 25.84 4.97 -15.35
N VAL A 387 26.72 4.01 -15.10
CA VAL A 387 26.43 2.57 -15.24
C VAL A 387 25.90 2.04 -13.91
N ALA A 388 24.84 1.22 -13.93
CA ALA A 388 24.29 0.57 -12.74
C ALA A 388 24.50 -0.94 -12.78
N GLU A 389 25.01 -1.48 -11.68
CA GLU A 389 25.22 -2.91 -11.48
C GLU A 389 24.64 -3.34 -10.13
N ALA A 390 24.12 -4.57 -10.05
CA ALA A 390 23.67 -5.13 -8.78
C ALA A 390 24.84 -5.21 -7.78
N VAL A 391 24.59 -4.83 -6.52
CA VAL A 391 25.61 -4.86 -5.46
C VAL A 391 25.08 -5.53 -4.21
N ARG A 392 25.93 -6.32 -3.55
CA ARG A 392 25.63 -6.91 -2.23
C ARG A 392 26.01 -5.92 -1.13
N LEU A 393 25.03 -5.57 -0.30
CA LEU A 393 25.25 -4.70 0.86
C LEU A 393 25.93 -5.44 2.01
N THR A 394 26.83 -4.74 2.68
CA THR A 394 27.30 -5.07 4.02
C THR A 394 26.18 -4.92 5.06
N LYS A 395 26.38 -5.46 6.27
CA LYS A 395 25.43 -5.30 7.38
C LYS A 395 25.21 -3.84 7.74
N ALA A 396 26.30 -3.06 7.83
CA ALA A 396 26.24 -1.64 8.17
C ALA A 396 25.49 -0.81 7.12
N GLU A 397 25.75 -1.03 5.82
CA GLU A 397 25.03 -0.33 4.73
C GLU A 397 23.53 -0.62 4.77
N ARG A 398 23.17 -1.89 4.94
CA ARG A 398 21.77 -2.31 5.04
C ARG A 398 21.09 -1.66 6.24
N GLU A 399 21.70 -1.70 7.41
CA GLU A 399 21.15 -1.11 8.63
C GLU A 399 20.97 0.41 8.48
N THR A 400 21.97 1.11 7.94
CA THR A 400 21.91 2.55 7.66
C THR A 400 20.78 2.89 6.70
N ALA A 401 20.60 2.14 5.60
CA ALA A 401 19.49 2.35 4.67
C ALA A 401 18.11 2.16 5.33
N LEU A 402 17.96 1.10 6.15
CA LEU A 402 16.71 0.84 6.87
C LEU A 402 16.41 1.91 7.91
N ARG A 403 17.42 2.35 8.68
CA ARG A 403 17.28 3.43 9.66
C ARG A 403 16.92 4.74 8.99
N ALA A 404 17.52 5.06 7.83
CA ALA A 404 17.19 6.25 7.06
C ALA A 404 15.72 6.23 6.62
N ALA A 405 15.29 5.19 5.88
CA ALA A 405 13.89 5.08 5.44
C ALA A 405 12.88 5.17 6.60
N LYS A 406 13.20 4.53 7.75
CA LYS A 406 12.38 4.60 8.96
C LYS A 406 12.33 6.01 9.58
N ALA A 407 13.44 6.73 9.61
CA ALA A 407 13.51 8.10 10.13
C ALA A 407 12.58 9.06 9.36
N PHE A 408 12.45 8.85 8.04
CA PHE A 408 11.54 9.61 7.19
C PHE A 408 10.11 9.04 7.13
N ARG A 409 9.82 7.94 7.85
CA ARG A 409 8.52 7.24 7.80
C ARG A 409 8.10 6.85 6.38
N LEU A 410 9.05 6.44 5.55
CA LEU A 410 8.79 6.05 4.17
C LEU A 410 8.60 4.53 4.07
N GLY A 411 7.44 4.12 3.53
CA GLY A 411 7.14 2.73 3.16
C GLY A 411 7.85 2.29 1.88
N LEU A 412 8.21 3.23 1.01
CA LEU A 412 9.01 3.06 -0.22
C LEU A 412 10.09 4.16 -0.27
N ALA A 413 11.37 3.80 -0.25
CA ALA A 413 12.45 4.79 -0.34
C ALA A 413 13.62 4.31 -1.18
N GLY A 414 14.19 5.20 -2.00
CA GLY A 414 15.54 5.03 -2.51
C GLY A 414 16.51 5.74 -1.58
N VAL A 415 17.41 5.00 -0.92
CA VAL A 415 18.44 5.56 -0.05
C VAL A 415 19.78 5.47 -0.75
N ASP A 416 20.39 6.61 -1.04
CA ASP A 416 21.69 6.70 -1.69
C ASP A 416 22.77 6.79 -0.61
N LEU A 417 23.76 5.90 -0.68
CA LEU A 417 24.84 5.77 0.30
C LEU A 417 26.19 6.00 -0.37
N LEU A 418 27.10 6.64 0.35
CA LEU A 418 28.52 6.69 0.06
C LEU A 418 29.27 5.77 1.02
N ARG A 419 30.24 5.01 0.49
CA ARG A 419 31.20 4.27 1.32
C ARG A 419 32.25 5.24 1.82
N SER A 420 32.49 5.19 3.13
CA SER A 420 33.55 5.94 3.78
C SER A 420 34.32 5.06 4.76
N SER A 421 35.55 5.47 5.08
CA SER A 421 36.46 4.78 6.00
C SER A 421 35.87 4.63 7.41
N ASP A 422 34.99 5.53 7.83
CA ASP A 422 34.29 5.50 9.14
C ASP A 422 32.84 4.98 9.05
N GLY A 423 32.47 4.34 7.94
CA GLY A 423 31.18 3.69 7.72
C GLY A 423 30.31 4.34 6.64
N PRO A 424 29.13 3.77 6.34
CA PRO A 424 28.26 4.27 5.27
C PRO A 424 27.64 5.63 5.63
N LYS A 425 27.69 6.56 4.67
CA LYS A 425 27.10 7.90 4.79
C LYS A 425 25.88 8.01 3.88
N VAL A 426 24.74 8.46 4.41
CA VAL A 426 23.54 8.75 3.62
C VAL A 426 23.75 10.05 2.85
N LEU A 427 23.64 9.98 1.53
CA LEU A 427 23.72 11.11 0.62
C LEU A 427 22.35 11.73 0.34
N GLU A 428 21.35 10.87 0.08
CA GLU A 428 19.98 11.28 -0.24
C GLU A 428 18.98 10.19 0.18
N VAL A 429 17.78 10.60 0.58
CA VAL A 429 16.63 9.72 0.74
C VAL A 429 15.52 10.21 -0.20
N ASN A 430 15.13 9.39 -1.17
CA ASN A 430 14.15 9.73 -2.18
C ASN A 430 12.83 8.96 -1.95
N SER A 431 11.75 9.70 -1.73
CA SER A 431 10.39 9.17 -1.51
C SER A 431 9.65 8.73 -2.78
N SER A 432 10.21 8.96 -3.97
CA SER A 432 9.64 8.49 -5.25
C SER A 432 10.78 7.98 -6.15
N PRO A 433 11.45 6.88 -5.76
CA PRO A 433 12.58 6.35 -6.51
C PRO A 433 12.13 5.81 -7.87
N GLY A 434 12.91 6.01 -8.92
CA GLY A 434 12.68 5.39 -10.23
C GLY A 434 12.91 3.88 -10.19
N LEU A 435 12.06 3.11 -10.88
CA LEU A 435 12.12 1.63 -10.85
C LEU A 435 12.97 1.05 -11.98
N GLU A 436 13.05 1.73 -13.12
CA GLU A 436 13.65 1.18 -14.35
C GLU A 436 15.10 0.74 -14.19
N GLY A 437 15.97 1.64 -13.70
CA GLY A 437 17.40 1.34 -13.59
C GLY A 437 17.69 0.21 -12.61
N ILE A 438 16.93 0.12 -11.51
CA ILE A 438 17.15 -0.91 -10.50
C ILE A 438 16.55 -2.26 -10.91
N GLU A 439 15.40 -2.30 -11.57
CA GLU A 439 14.84 -3.55 -12.10
C GLU A 439 15.74 -4.11 -13.21
N LYS A 440 16.20 -3.27 -14.15
CA LYS A 440 17.11 -3.70 -15.22
C LYS A 440 18.43 -4.26 -14.68
N ALA A 441 19.04 -3.60 -13.70
CA ALA A 441 20.33 -4.02 -13.16
C ALA A 441 20.24 -5.24 -12.23
N THR A 442 19.12 -5.47 -11.55
CA THR A 442 18.98 -6.55 -10.56
C THR A 442 18.11 -7.72 -11.01
N GLY A 443 17.31 -7.56 -12.07
CA GLY A 443 16.34 -8.55 -12.53
C GLY A 443 15.17 -8.79 -11.57
N LYS A 444 15.04 -7.99 -10.49
CA LYS A 444 14.00 -8.17 -9.48
C LYS A 444 12.71 -7.44 -9.85
N ASN A 445 11.56 -8.05 -9.55
CA ASN A 445 10.25 -7.41 -9.67
C ASN A 445 9.98 -6.53 -8.43
N VAL A 446 10.47 -5.29 -8.44
CA VAL A 446 10.32 -4.39 -7.28
C VAL A 446 8.90 -3.82 -7.19
N ALA A 447 8.20 -3.68 -8.33
CA ALA A 447 6.78 -3.33 -8.33
C ALA A 447 5.94 -4.40 -7.62
N GLY A 448 6.23 -5.69 -7.84
CA GLY A 448 5.56 -6.79 -7.14
C GLY A 448 5.73 -6.71 -5.63
N SER A 449 6.96 -6.48 -5.15
CA SER A 449 7.22 -6.29 -3.71
C SER A 449 6.48 -5.11 -3.09
N LEU A 450 6.21 -4.04 -3.85
CA LEU A 450 5.39 -2.93 -3.37
C LEU A 450 3.93 -3.35 -3.21
N TYR A 451 3.35 -4.05 -4.18
CA TYR A 451 1.98 -4.53 -4.06
C TYR A 451 1.83 -5.58 -2.95
N GLU A 452 2.80 -6.47 -2.74
CA GLU A 452 2.80 -7.42 -1.61
C GLU A 452 2.71 -6.68 -0.26
N ALA A 453 3.41 -5.54 -0.15
CA ALA A 453 3.34 -4.71 1.03
C ALA A 453 1.96 -4.01 1.17
N ILE A 454 1.37 -3.56 0.07
CA ILE A 454 0.03 -2.95 0.06
C ILE A 454 -1.04 -3.96 0.46
N GLU A 455 -1.08 -5.12 -0.20
CA GLU A 455 -2.03 -6.21 0.09
C GLU A 455 -1.97 -6.62 1.56
N LYS A 456 -0.76 -6.82 2.09
CA LYS A 456 -0.57 -7.15 3.50
C LYS A 456 -1.09 -6.07 4.45
N HIS A 457 -0.96 -4.79 4.08
CA HIS A 457 -1.42 -3.68 4.91
C HIS A 457 -2.95 -3.58 4.97
N VAL A 458 -3.62 -3.84 3.84
CA VAL A 458 -5.08 -3.70 3.73
C VAL A 458 -5.85 -4.96 4.13
N ARG A 459 -5.16 -5.99 4.67
CA ARG A 459 -5.80 -7.19 5.24
C ARG A 459 -6.55 -6.84 6.54
N PRO A 460 -7.64 -7.57 6.87
CA PRO A 460 -8.41 -7.33 8.09
C PRO A 460 -7.53 -7.39 9.34
N GLU A 461 -7.76 -6.49 10.31
CA GLU A 461 -7.11 -6.57 11.62
C GLU A 461 -7.96 -7.39 12.60
N PRO A 462 -7.34 -8.21 13.47
CA PRO A 462 -8.07 -8.91 14.51
C PRO A 462 -8.68 -7.91 15.50
N VAL A 463 -9.96 -8.06 15.78
CA VAL A 463 -10.67 -7.19 16.74
C VAL A 463 -10.57 -7.78 18.14
N ARG A 464 -10.36 -6.94 19.16
CA ARG A 464 -10.30 -7.39 20.55
C ARG A 464 -11.62 -8.07 20.96
N ARG A 465 -11.52 -9.11 21.81
CA ARG A 465 -12.70 -9.68 22.47
C ARG A 465 -13.35 -8.62 23.36
N ARG A 466 -14.68 -8.47 23.30
CA ARG A 466 -15.42 -7.79 24.37
C ARG A 466 -15.28 -8.65 25.62
N ALA A 467 -14.85 -8.05 26.74
CA ALA A 467 -14.93 -8.73 28.03
C ALA A 467 -16.39 -9.14 28.24
N ALA A 468 -16.62 -10.41 28.61
CA ALA A 468 -17.96 -10.84 28.99
C ALA A 468 -18.45 -9.88 30.08
N ARG A 469 -19.59 -9.22 29.85
CA ARG A 469 -20.28 -8.52 30.94
C ARG A 469 -20.49 -9.58 32.01
N ARG A 470 -19.81 -9.43 33.16
CA ARG A 470 -20.22 -10.10 34.39
C ARG A 470 -21.69 -9.72 34.55
N THR A 471 -22.58 -10.69 34.32
CA THR A 471 -23.95 -10.60 34.79
C THR A 471 -23.85 -10.40 36.29
N ALA A 472 -24.10 -9.17 36.74
CA ALA A 472 -24.37 -8.92 38.15
C ALA A 472 -25.66 -9.69 38.44
N GLY A 473 -25.53 -10.70 39.29
CA GLY A 473 -26.66 -11.43 39.87
C GLY A 473 -27.36 -10.61 40.92
#